data_AF-A0A562RSF3-F1
#
_entry.id   AF-A0A562RSF3-F1
#
_cell.length_a   1.000
_cell.length_b   1.000
_cell.length_c   1.000
_cell.angle_alpha   90.00
_cell.angle_beta   90.00
_cell.angle_gamma   90.00
#
_symmetry.space_group_name_H-M   'P 1'
#
loop_
_entity.id
_entity.type
_entity.pdbx_description
1 polymer ?
#
loop_
_entity_poly.entity_id
_entity_poly.type
_entity_poly.pdbx_seq_one_letter_code
_entity_poly.pdbx_strand_id
1 'polypeptide(L)'
;MSSLRGRRDPRTGRVFGFQSETQRHNFMIGRARFCDGPNRLMPTCTAVTRSGEPCKAARMRGRSTCFRHGGSPKAKKTRLTAAYFSGDADRIQRAEMRLERNRLCMLWSHDPSRPGKTIVLMPDDEEICRAWASQQDFRLDTLDQDLPAFSDALRWLWARKSRGLVSEEDMTAKLARLRNRILEASVALDHSR
;
A
#
# COMPACT_ATOMS: atom_id res chain seq x y z
N MET A 1 14.32 -38.33 29.48
CA MET A 1 14.36 -36.85 29.53
C MET A 1 15.04 -36.32 28.27
N SER A 2 14.30 -35.67 27.38
CA SER A 2 14.82 -35.24 26.07
C SER A 2 15.65 -33.96 26.22
N SER A 3 16.93 -34.01 25.87
CA SER A 3 17.84 -32.86 25.98
C SER A 3 17.40 -31.77 24.99
N LEU A 4 17.00 -30.60 25.50
CA LEU A 4 16.71 -29.40 24.70
C LEU A 4 18.00 -28.81 24.11
N ARG A 5 18.66 -29.55 23.21
CA ARG A 5 19.71 -28.97 22.36
C ARG A 5 19.03 -28.35 21.17
N GLY A 6 18.91 -27.02 21.18
CA GLY A 6 18.50 -26.28 19.98
C GLY A 6 19.33 -26.70 18.78
N ARG A 7 18.68 -27.03 17.66
CA ARG A 7 19.39 -27.44 16.43
C ARG A 7 20.10 -26.23 15.86
N ARG A 8 21.42 -26.31 15.67
CA ARG A 8 22.15 -25.32 14.88
C ARG A 8 21.91 -25.58 13.40
N ASP A 9 21.56 -24.51 12.70
CA ASP A 9 21.61 -24.48 11.25
C ASP A 9 23.08 -24.52 10.80
N PRO A 10 23.48 -25.56 10.05
CA PRO A 10 24.86 -25.71 9.61
C PRO A 10 25.31 -24.63 8.62
N ARG A 11 24.38 -23.96 7.91
CA ARG A 11 24.71 -22.91 6.94
C ARG A 11 24.84 -21.53 7.57
N THR A 12 24.04 -21.24 8.60
CA THR A 12 23.96 -19.89 9.18
C THR A 12 24.50 -19.81 10.61
N GLY A 13 24.79 -20.95 11.25
CA GLY A 13 25.19 -21.04 12.65
C GLY A 13 24.08 -20.70 13.65
N ARG A 14 22.88 -20.34 13.17
CA ARG A 14 21.75 -19.95 14.01
C ARG A 14 21.20 -21.15 14.75
N VAL A 15 20.98 -20.99 16.05
CA VAL A 15 20.37 -22.03 16.89
C VAL A 15 18.84 -21.88 16.82
N PHE A 16 18.16 -22.91 16.36
CA PHE A 16 16.70 -23.01 16.34
C PHE A 16 16.21 -23.81 17.56
N GLY A 17 15.29 -23.22 18.32
CA GLY A 17 14.73 -23.79 19.55
C GLY A 17 15.24 -23.10 20.82
N PHE A 18 14.74 -23.54 21.98
CA PHE A 18 15.16 -23.02 23.27
C PHE A 18 16.52 -23.59 23.67
N GLN A 19 17.42 -22.72 24.08
CA GLN A 19 18.79 -23.03 24.51
C GLN A 19 18.86 -23.39 26.01
N SER A 20 17.80 -23.10 26.77
CA SER A 20 17.66 -23.49 28.17
C SER A 20 16.18 -23.55 28.57
N GLU A 21 15.89 -24.29 29.64
CA GLU A 21 14.55 -24.30 30.23
C GLU A 21 14.15 -22.92 30.76
N THR A 22 15.09 -22.13 31.29
CA THR A 22 14.84 -20.74 31.68
C THR A 22 14.42 -19.87 30.49
N GLN A 23 15.07 -20.02 29.33
CA GLN A 23 14.68 -19.31 28.11
C GLN A 23 13.30 -19.74 27.62
N ARG A 24 13.01 -21.04 27.67
CA ARG A 24 11.70 -21.60 27.34
C ARG A 24 10.62 -21.04 28.27
N HIS A 25 10.85 -21.04 29.57
CA HIS A 25 9.92 -20.52 30.58
C HIS A 25 9.65 -19.03 30.38
N ASN A 26 10.69 -18.21 30.22
CA ASN A 26 10.55 -16.77 29.97
C ASN A 26 9.81 -16.47 28.66
N PHE A 27 10.08 -17.23 27.60
CA PHE A 27 9.35 -17.12 26.34
C PHE A 27 7.87 -17.45 26.52
N MET A 28 7.53 -18.51 27.25
CA MET A 28 6.14 -18.90 27.50
C MET A 28 5.41 -17.85 28.35
N ILE A 29 6.05 -17.25 29.36
CA ILE A 29 5.51 -16.12 30.13
C ILE A 29 5.26 -14.91 29.21
N GLY A 30 6.24 -14.55 28.38
CA GLY A 30 6.12 -13.42 27.45
C GLY A 30 5.01 -13.64 26.41
N ARG A 31 4.90 -14.87 25.89
CA ARG A 31 3.84 -15.29 24.97
C ARG A 31 2.47 -15.24 25.64
N ALA A 32 2.31 -15.77 26.85
CA ALA A 32 1.05 -15.71 27.60
C ALA A 32 0.61 -14.26 27.86
N ARG A 33 1.55 -13.36 28.23
CA ARG A 33 1.27 -11.92 28.37
C ARG A 33 0.84 -11.24 27.07
N PHE A 34 1.27 -11.75 25.92
CA PHE A 34 0.95 -11.20 24.59
C PHE A 34 -0.34 -11.78 24.00
N CYS A 35 -0.55 -13.09 24.13
CA CYS A 35 -1.72 -13.80 23.60
C CYS A 35 -2.94 -13.67 24.52
N ASP A 36 -2.74 -13.76 25.83
CA ASP A 36 -3.81 -13.91 26.83
C ASP A 36 -3.82 -12.78 27.88
N GLY A 37 -2.85 -11.86 27.80
CA GLY A 37 -2.73 -10.72 28.71
C GLY A 37 -3.42 -9.43 28.22
N PRO A 38 -3.37 -8.34 29.01
CA PRO A 38 -3.99 -7.04 28.69
C PRO A 38 -3.51 -6.41 27.37
N ASN A 39 -2.41 -6.91 26.79
CA ASN A 39 -1.95 -6.54 25.45
C ASN A 39 -2.88 -7.00 24.31
N ARG A 40 -3.87 -7.86 24.56
CA ARG A 40 -4.91 -8.17 23.56
C ARG A 40 -5.75 -6.93 23.18
N LEU A 41 -5.81 -5.93 24.06
CA LEU A 41 -6.41 -4.62 23.83
C LEU A 41 -5.46 -3.62 23.16
N MET A 42 -4.24 -4.04 22.77
CA MET A 42 -3.34 -3.15 22.04
C MET A 42 -4.00 -2.72 20.73
N PRO A 43 -4.00 -1.41 20.41
CA PRO A 43 -4.59 -0.95 19.18
C PRO A 43 -3.91 -1.61 17.98
N THR A 44 -4.74 -2.14 17.09
CA THR A 44 -4.28 -2.85 15.91
C THR A 44 -3.86 -1.88 14.81
N CYS A 45 -3.14 -2.41 13.83
CA CYS A 45 -2.72 -1.71 12.65
C CYS A 45 -3.94 -1.30 11.82
N THR A 46 -4.05 -0.02 11.46
CA THR A 46 -5.18 0.50 10.68
C THR A 46 -5.11 0.17 9.19
N ALA A 47 -4.02 -0.44 8.71
CA ALA A 47 -3.87 -0.82 7.31
C ALA A 47 -4.76 -2.01 6.93
N VAL A 48 -5.22 -2.03 5.67
CA VAL A 48 -5.95 -3.13 5.06
C VAL A 48 -4.96 -4.08 4.37
N THR A 49 -5.13 -5.38 4.56
CA THR A 49 -4.31 -6.41 3.92
C THR A 49 -4.63 -6.53 2.44
N ARG A 50 -3.86 -7.34 1.71
CA ARG A 50 -4.10 -7.57 0.27
C ARG A 50 -5.46 -8.25 0.00
N SER A 51 -6.00 -9.00 0.95
CA SER A 51 -7.32 -9.65 0.86
C SER A 51 -8.48 -8.71 1.24
N GLY A 52 -8.21 -7.44 1.57
CA GLY A 52 -9.26 -6.50 1.96
C GLY A 52 -9.61 -6.53 3.45
N GLU A 53 -9.00 -7.40 4.25
CA GLU A 53 -9.26 -7.50 5.68
C GLU A 53 -8.42 -6.50 6.51
N PRO A 54 -8.91 -6.03 7.67
CA PRO A 54 -8.10 -5.23 8.59
C PRO A 54 -6.86 -5.98 9.08
N CYS A 55 -5.72 -5.30 9.15
CA CYS A 55 -4.50 -5.89 9.67
C CYS A 55 -4.59 -6.13 11.19
N LYS A 56 -4.66 -7.40 11.58
CA LYS A 56 -4.74 -7.83 12.99
C LYS A 56 -3.44 -7.67 13.80
N ALA A 57 -2.35 -7.20 13.17
CA ALA A 57 -1.08 -7.00 13.86
C ALA A 57 -1.13 -5.76 14.77
N ALA A 58 -0.44 -5.80 15.92
CA ALA A 58 -0.32 -4.63 16.79
C ALA A 58 0.35 -3.45 16.05
N ARG A 59 -0.15 -2.22 16.27
CA ARG A 59 0.49 -1.02 15.73
C ARG A 59 1.78 -0.70 16.48
N MET A 60 2.72 -0.02 15.82
CA MET A 60 3.93 0.48 16.50
C MET A 60 3.57 1.61 17.47
N ARG A 61 4.28 1.73 18.61
CA ARG A 61 4.07 2.84 19.55
C ARG A 61 4.18 4.18 18.82
N GLY A 62 3.16 5.03 18.96
CA GLY A 62 3.10 6.35 18.31
C GLY A 62 2.79 6.33 16.80
N ARG A 63 2.44 5.19 16.20
CA ARG A 63 2.02 5.10 14.79
C ARG A 63 0.72 4.32 14.65
N SER A 64 -0.04 4.60 13.60
CA SER A 64 -1.28 3.88 13.27
C SER A 64 -1.04 2.49 12.63
N THR A 65 0.18 2.20 12.18
CA THR A 65 0.51 0.99 11.40
C THR A 65 1.54 0.10 12.09
N CYS A 66 1.50 -1.21 11.81
CA CYS A 66 2.47 -2.19 12.30
C CYS A 66 3.80 -2.10 11.55
N PHE A 67 4.87 -2.75 12.03
CA PHE A 67 6.18 -2.78 11.37
C PHE A 67 6.13 -3.20 9.88
N ARG A 68 5.20 -4.08 9.52
CA ARG A 68 5.05 -4.57 8.14
C ARG A 68 4.46 -3.49 7.21
N HIS A 69 3.51 -2.69 7.71
CA HIS A 69 2.78 -1.66 6.96
C HIS A 69 3.38 -0.25 7.09
N GLY A 70 3.98 0.07 8.23
CA GLY A 70 4.62 1.36 8.51
C GLY A 70 6.12 1.39 8.22
N GLY A 71 6.65 0.41 7.48
CA GLY A 71 8.08 0.11 7.34
C GLY A 71 8.99 1.35 7.26
N SER A 72 10.05 1.34 8.07
CA SER A 72 11.01 2.45 8.15
C SER A 72 11.65 2.73 6.78
N PRO A 73 12.12 3.96 6.51
CA PRO A 73 12.86 4.28 5.28
C PRO A 73 14.00 3.29 4.99
N LYS A 74 14.68 2.81 6.04
CA LYS A 74 15.71 1.76 5.95
C LYS A 74 15.16 0.44 5.40
N ALA A 75 14.02 -0.03 5.91
CA ALA A 75 13.39 -1.26 5.42
C ALA A 75 12.91 -1.13 3.96
N LYS A 76 12.44 0.06 3.54
CA LYS A 76 12.12 0.34 2.13
C LYS A 76 13.38 0.26 1.26
N LYS A 77 14.48 0.89 1.68
CA LYS A 77 15.79 0.84 1.00
C LYS A 77 16.30 -0.60 0.88
N THR A 78 16.29 -1.38 1.97
CA THR A 78 16.71 -2.78 1.95
C THR A 78 15.90 -3.64 0.98
N ARG A 79 14.57 -3.43 0.88
CA ARG A 79 13.73 -4.18 -0.08
C ARG A 79 14.07 -3.84 -1.54
N LEU A 80 14.34 -2.58 -1.83
CA LEU A 80 14.75 -2.12 -3.16
C LEU A 80 16.13 -2.69 -3.52
N THR A 81 17.10 -2.57 -2.62
CA THR A 81 18.43 -3.16 -2.76
C THR A 81 18.37 -4.68 -2.98
N ALA A 82 17.51 -5.39 -2.24
CA ALA A 82 17.30 -6.82 -2.43
C ALA A 82 16.59 -7.18 -3.76
N ALA A 83 15.83 -6.25 -4.36
CA ALA A 83 15.28 -6.43 -5.71
C ALA A 83 16.41 -6.32 -6.75
N TYR A 84 17.23 -5.27 -6.69
CA TYR A 84 18.37 -5.12 -7.60
C TYR A 84 19.35 -6.29 -7.50
N PHE A 85 19.72 -6.71 -6.29
CA PHE A 85 20.63 -7.85 -6.10
C PHE A 85 20.05 -9.19 -6.56
N SER A 86 18.73 -9.31 -6.73
CA SER A 86 18.14 -10.55 -7.23
C SER A 86 18.33 -10.75 -8.73
N GLY A 87 18.63 -9.69 -9.50
CA GLY A 87 18.72 -9.75 -10.96
C GLY A 87 17.40 -10.02 -11.69
N ASP A 88 16.31 -10.25 -10.96
CA ASP A 88 14.97 -10.47 -11.50
C ASP A 88 14.37 -9.14 -11.99
N ALA A 89 14.31 -8.99 -13.31
CA ALA A 89 13.83 -7.79 -13.99
C ALA A 89 12.40 -7.39 -13.56
N ASP A 90 11.49 -8.36 -13.44
CA ASP A 90 10.11 -8.10 -13.01
C ASP A 90 10.06 -7.61 -11.56
N ARG A 91 10.92 -8.17 -10.71
CA ARG A 91 10.99 -7.75 -9.30
C ARG A 91 11.57 -6.35 -9.16
N ILE A 92 12.56 -5.99 -9.97
CA ILE A 92 13.15 -4.65 -10.04
C ILE A 92 12.09 -3.66 -10.53
N GLN A 93 11.46 -3.93 -11.67
CA GLN A 93 10.41 -3.09 -12.24
C GLN A 93 9.26 -2.86 -11.24
N ARG A 94 8.78 -3.90 -10.55
CA ARG A 94 7.75 -3.77 -9.50
C ARG A 94 8.22 -2.95 -8.30
N ALA A 95 9.50 -2.95 -7.97
CA ALA A 95 10.04 -2.12 -6.89
C ALA A 95 10.11 -0.65 -7.30
N GLU A 96 10.54 -0.37 -8.52
CA GLU A 96 10.62 0.97 -9.11
C GLU A 96 9.23 1.58 -9.31
N MET A 97 8.29 0.85 -9.90
CA MET A 97 6.89 1.29 -10.04
C MET A 97 6.26 1.65 -8.69
N ARG A 98 6.55 0.88 -7.63
CA ARG A 98 6.07 1.19 -6.28
C ARG A 98 6.72 2.45 -5.71
N LEU A 99 8.00 2.68 -5.98
CA LEU A 99 8.70 3.87 -5.53
C LEU A 99 8.13 5.11 -6.21
N GLU A 100 7.96 5.05 -7.53
CA GLU A 100 7.41 6.16 -8.32
C GLU A 100 5.96 6.47 -7.95
N ARG A 101 5.12 5.44 -7.81
CA ARG A 101 3.75 5.62 -7.31
C ARG A 101 3.72 6.32 -5.96
N ASN A 102 4.56 5.90 -5.01
CA ASN A 102 4.57 6.52 -3.68
C ASN A 102 5.05 7.97 -3.73
N ARG A 103 6.02 8.29 -4.61
CA ARG A 103 6.46 9.65 -4.86
C ARG A 103 5.31 10.50 -5.41
N LEU A 104 4.63 10.04 -6.45
CA LEU A 104 3.50 10.75 -7.06
C LEU A 104 2.33 10.93 -6.07
N CYS A 105 1.97 9.90 -5.29
CA CYS A 105 0.94 10.04 -4.27
C CYS A 105 1.27 11.11 -3.22
N MET A 106 2.55 11.23 -2.82
CA MET A 106 2.97 12.30 -1.91
C MET A 106 2.86 13.67 -2.57
N LEU A 107 3.36 13.81 -3.81
CA LEU A 107 3.26 15.06 -4.57
C LEU A 107 1.80 15.50 -4.74
N TRP A 108 0.93 14.60 -5.17
CA TRP A 108 -0.50 14.87 -5.40
C TRP A 108 -1.31 15.11 -4.15
N SER A 109 -0.82 14.69 -2.97
CA SER A 109 -1.45 15.05 -1.70
C SER A 109 -1.32 16.54 -1.38
N HIS A 110 -0.30 17.19 -1.93
CA HIS A 110 -0.05 18.62 -1.78
C HIS A 110 -0.54 19.42 -2.99
N ASP A 111 -0.30 18.90 -4.19
CA ASP A 111 -0.56 19.59 -5.45
C ASP A 111 -0.99 18.56 -6.52
N PRO A 112 -2.30 18.45 -6.80
CA PRO A 112 -2.84 17.50 -7.78
C PRO A 112 -2.49 17.84 -9.23
N SER A 113 -1.97 19.04 -9.50
CA SER A 113 -1.56 19.48 -10.84
C SER A 113 -0.18 18.92 -11.25
N ARG A 114 0.58 18.36 -10.28
CA ARG A 114 1.93 17.83 -10.57
C ARG A 114 1.89 16.75 -11.65
N PRO A 115 2.73 16.83 -12.69
CA PRO A 115 2.70 15.85 -13.78
C PRO A 115 3.10 14.45 -13.29
N GLY A 116 2.47 13.43 -13.85
CA GLY A 116 2.81 12.02 -13.60
C GLY A 116 1.63 11.08 -13.87
N LYS A 117 1.93 9.77 -13.92
CA LYS A 117 0.95 8.68 -14.02
C LYS A 117 1.45 7.49 -13.21
N THR A 118 0.57 6.85 -12.44
CA THR A 118 0.89 5.65 -11.65
C THR A 118 0.35 4.38 -12.27
N ILE A 119 -0.57 4.51 -13.24
CA ILE A 119 -1.05 3.44 -14.09
C ILE A 119 -0.90 3.86 -15.55
N VAL A 120 -0.39 2.94 -16.37
CA VAL A 120 -0.33 3.07 -17.82
C VAL A 120 -1.19 1.94 -18.37
N LEU A 121 -2.24 2.30 -19.11
CA LEU A 121 -3.09 1.35 -19.80
C LEU A 121 -2.51 1.06 -21.19
N MET A 122 -2.89 -0.07 -21.77
CA MET A 122 -2.63 -0.32 -23.18
C MET A 122 -3.43 0.69 -24.04
N PRO A 123 -2.99 1.01 -25.28
CA PRO A 123 -3.69 2.00 -26.11
C PRO A 123 -5.20 1.74 -26.24
N ASP A 124 -5.61 0.51 -26.54
CA ASP A 124 -7.03 0.13 -26.67
C ASP A 124 -7.79 0.31 -25.34
N ASP A 125 -7.17 -0.09 -24.22
CA ASP A 125 -7.73 0.09 -22.87
C ASP A 125 -7.87 1.57 -22.51
N GLU A 126 -6.93 2.40 -22.95
CA GLU A 126 -6.93 3.85 -22.73
C GLU A 126 -8.08 4.52 -23.50
N GLU A 127 -8.36 4.09 -24.73
CA GLU A 127 -9.50 4.56 -25.52
C GLU A 127 -10.84 4.17 -24.86
N ILE A 128 -10.96 2.93 -24.41
CA ILE A 128 -12.16 2.45 -23.70
C ILE A 128 -12.33 3.21 -22.38
N CYS A 129 -11.25 3.42 -21.64
CA CYS A 129 -11.25 4.21 -20.41
C CYS A 129 -11.71 5.65 -20.66
N ARG A 130 -11.25 6.27 -21.76
CA ARG A 130 -11.65 7.61 -22.18
C ARG A 130 -13.13 7.69 -22.54
N ALA A 131 -13.65 6.73 -23.30
CA ALA A 131 -15.07 6.64 -23.63
C ALA A 131 -15.92 6.47 -22.35
N TRP A 132 -15.50 5.57 -21.46
CA TRP A 132 -16.17 5.36 -20.17
C TRP A 132 -16.15 6.63 -19.30
N ALA A 133 -15.01 7.30 -19.17
CA ALA A 133 -14.90 8.52 -18.37
C ALA A 133 -15.82 9.63 -18.91
N SER A 134 -15.90 9.79 -20.24
CA SER A 134 -16.81 10.74 -20.88
C SER A 134 -18.28 10.45 -20.58
N GLN A 135 -18.69 9.17 -20.53
CA GLN A 135 -20.05 8.79 -20.11
C GLN A 135 -20.34 9.09 -18.63
N GLN A 136 -19.29 9.30 -17.82
CA GLN A 136 -19.39 9.72 -16.43
C GLN A 136 -19.19 11.23 -16.25
N ASP A 137 -19.30 12.02 -17.32
CA ASP A 137 -19.09 13.47 -17.35
C ASP A 137 -17.67 13.93 -16.98
N PHE A 138 -16.66 13.09 -17.22
CA PHE A 138 -15.25 13.48 -17.07
C PHE A 138 -14.56 13.59 -18.42
N ARG A 139 -13.79 14.67 -18.61
CA ARG A 139 -12.91 14.85 -19.79
C ARG A 139 -11.47 14.52 -19.40
N LEU A 140 -11.00 13.32 -19.74
CA LEU A 140 -9.65 12.88 -19.37
C LEU A 140 -8.53 13.77 -19.92
N ASP A 141 -8.67 14.35 -21.12
CA ASP A 141 -7.62 15.23 -21.67
C ASP A 141 -7.43 16.50 -20.84
N THR A 142 -8.53 17.14 -20.45
CA THR A 142 -8.50 18.31 -19.58
C THR A 142 -7.90 17.96 -18.23
N LEU A 143 -8.32 16.83 -17.64
CA LEU A 143 -7.75 16.38 -16.37
C LEU A 143 -6.27 15.99 -16.50
N ASP A 144 -5.83 15.40 -17.60
CA ASP A 144 -4.41 15.08 -17.83
C ASP A 144 -3.53 16.34 -17.85
N GLN A 145 -4.07 17.45 -18.33
CA GLN A 145 -3.37 18.74 -18.41
C GLN A 145 -3.39 19.48 -17.07
N ASP A 146 -4.57 19.63 -16.47
CA ASP A 146 -4.76 20.52 -15.32
C ASP A 146 -4.61 19.79 -13.99
N LEU A 147 -5.06 18.53 -13.91
CA LEU A 147 -5.17 17.77 -12.67
C LEU A 147 -4.86 16.27 -12.87
N PRO A 148 -3.64 15.92 -13.30
CA PRO A 148 -3.24 14.54 -13.64
C PRO A 148 -3.46 13.53 -12.52
N ALA A 149 -3.47 13.95 -11.25
CA ALA A 149 -3.81 13.08 -10.13
C ALA A 149 -5.23 12.48 -10.25
N PHE A 150 -6.19 13.25 -10.76
CA PHE A 150 -7.58 12.80 -10.88
C PHE A 150 -7.81 11.99 -12.16
N SER A 151 -7.11 12.30 -13.25
CA SER A 151 -7.14 11.45 -14.44
C SER A 151 -6.53 10.07 -14.15
N ASP A 152 -5.43 10.00 -13.39
CA ASP A 152 -4.85 8.73 -12.89
C ASP A 152 -5.83 7.97 -11.99
N ALA A 153 -6.55 8.68 -11.11
CA ALA A 153 -7.58 8.07 -10.27
C ALA A 153 -8.74 7.48 -11.10
N LEU A 154 -9.19 8.15 -12.16
CA LEU A 154 -10.20 7.63 -13.08
C LEU A 154 -9.73 6.34 -13.78
N ARG A 155 -8.48 6.31 -14.26
CA ARG A 155 -7.90 5.10 -14.86
C ARG A 155 -7.88 3.94 -13.88
N TRP A 156 -7.55 4.18 -12.61
CA TRP A 156 -7.63 3.16 -11.57
C TRP A 156 -9.06 2.70 -11.28
N LEU A 157 -10.04 3.59 -11.28
CA LEU A 157 -11.45 3.22 -11.11
C LEU A 157 -11.93 2.35 -12.27
N TRP A 158 -11.65 2.77 -13.51
CA TRP A 158 -11.94 1.99 -14.71
C TRP A 158 -11.30 0.61 -14.67
N ALA A 159 -10.00 0.53 -14.40
CA ALA A 159 -9.25 -0.74 -14.38
C ALA A 159 -9.73 -1.71 -13.29
N ARG A 160 -10.39 -1.20 -12.23
CA ARG A 160 -11.03 -2.03 -11.21
C ARG A 160 -12.43 -2.45 -11.64
N LYS A 161 -13.19 -1.55 -12.27
CA LYS A 161 -14.52 -1.84 -12.85
C LYS A 161 -14.41 -2.94 -13.89
N SER A 162 -13.50 -2.81 -14.86
CA SER A 162 -13.32 -3.76 -15.97
C SER A 162 -12.94 -5.17 -15.50
N ARG A 163 -12.39 -5.28 -14.29
CA ARG A 163 -12.04 -6.55 -13.63
C ARG A 163 -13.10 -7.05 -12.64
N GLY A 164 -14.24 -6.39 -12.51
CA GLY A 164 -15.29 -6.74 -11.56
C GLY A 164 -14.87 -6.60 -10.08
N LEU A 165 -13.88 -5.75 -9.77
CA LEU A 165 -13.31 -5.59 -8.42
C LEU A 165 -14.01 -4.50 -7.59
N VAL A 166 -15.05 -3.88 -8.12
CA VAL A 166 -15.83 -2.81 -7.49
C VAL A 166 -17.28 -2.97 -7.94
N SER A 167 -18.22 -2.94 -6.98
CA SER A 167 -19.66 -2.96 -7.29
C SER A 167 -20.10 -1.63 -7.92
N GLU A 168 -21.25 -1.63 -8.60
CA GLU A 168 -21.81 -0.40 -9.19
C GLU A 168 -22.16 0.66 -8.13
N GLU A 169 -22.63 0.26 -6.95
CA GLU A 169 -22.86 1.16 -5.83
C GLU A 169 -21.56 1.82 -5.34
N ASP A 170 -20.53 1.01 -5.10
CA ASP A 170 -19.21 1.53 -4.70
C ASP A 170 -18.60 2.43 -5.77
N MET A 171 -18.81 2.10 -7.04
CA MET A 171 -18.35 2.90 -8.18
C MET A 171 -19.02 4.27 -8.17
N THR A 172 -20.34 4.31 -8.02
CA THR A 172 -21.12 5.55 -7.95
C THR A 172 -20.64 6.45 -6.81
N ALA A 173 -20.45 5.88 -5.62
CA ALA A 173 -19.93 6.62 -4.47
C ALA A 173 -18.50 7.14 -4.67
N LYS A 174 -17.63 6.37 -5.37
CA LYS A 174 -16.26 6.79 -5.69
C LYS A 174 -16.26 7.93 -6.71
N LEU A 175 -17.08 7.86 -7.75
CA LEU A 175 -17.19 8.92 -8.76
C LEU A 175 -17.75 10.21 -8.16
N ALA A 176 -18.78 10.13 -7.31
CA ALA A 176 -19.32 11.31 -6.61
C ALA A 176 -18.26 12.01 -5.75
N ARG A 177 -17.50 11.25 -4.93
CA ARG A 177 -16.37 11.81 -4.16
C ARG A 177 -15.30 12.42 -5.05
N LEU A 178 -15.03 11.82 -6.21
CA LEU A 178 -14.03 12.33 -7.13
C LEU A 178 -14.47 13.66 -7.75
N ARG A 179 -15.75 13.80 -8.14
CA ARG A 179 -16.31 15.06 -8.65
C ARG A 179 -16.15 16.20 -7.65
N ASN A 180 -16.54 15.97 -6.39
CA ASN A 180 -16.41 16.99 -5.35
C ASN A 180 -14.95 17.45 -5.17
N ARG A 181 -14.01 16.51 -5.16
CA ARG A 181 -12.58 16.84 -5.02
C ARG A 181 -11.99 17.55 -6.23
N ILE A 182 -12.45 17.23 -7.44
CA ILE A 182 -12.06 17.97 -8.65
C ILE A 182 -12.56 19.40 -8.56
N LEU A 183 -13.83 19.60 -8.19
CA LEU A 183 -14.40 20.94 -8.01
C LEU A 183 -13.60 21.77 -6.99
N GLU A 184 -13.32 21.20 -5.82
CA GLU A 184 -12.49 21.86 -4.80
C GLU A 184 -11.10 22.24 -5.32
N ALA A 185 -10.45 21.33 -6.06
CA ALA A 185 -9.12 21.57 -6.63
C ALA A 185 -9.12 22.62 -7.76
N SER A 186 -10.13 22.59 -8.63
CA SER A 186 -10.29 23.59 -9.70
C SER A 186 -10.48 24.99 -9.13
N VAL A 187 -11.33 25.14 -8.11
CA VAL A 187 -11.52 26.42 -7.41
C VAL A 187 -10.20 26.91 -6.81
N ALA A 188 -9.42 26.03 -6.17
CA ALA A 188 -8.12 26.41 -5.59
C ALA A 188 -7.09 26.88 -6.65
N LEU A 189 -7.11 26.27 -7.84
CA LEU A 189 -6.25 26.69 -8.96
C LEU A 189 -6.61 28.07 -9.49
N ASP A 190 -7.90 28.38 -9.61
CA ASP A 190 -8.36 29.68 -10.10
C ASP A 190 -7.97 30.83 -9.15
N HIS A 191 -7.90 30.57 -7.84
CA HIS A 191 -7.46 31.57 -6.84
C HIS A 191 -5.94 31.77 -6.80
N SER A 192 -5.17 30.90 -7.46
CA SER A 192 -3.70 30.95 -7.46
C SER A 192 -3.12 31.59 -8.74
N ARG A 193 -3.98 31.98 -9.69
CA ARG A 193 -3.64 32.67 -10.94
C ARG A 193 -3.88 34.16 -10.80
#